data_AF-A0A0M8P4G3-F1
#
_entry.id   AF-A0A0M8P4G3-F1
#
_cell.length_a   1.000
_cell.length_b   1.000
_cell.length_c   1.000
_cell.angle_alpha   90.00
_cell.angle_beta   90.00
_cell.angle_gamma   90.00
#
_symmetry.space_group_name_H-M   'P 1'
#
loop_
_entity.id
_entity.type
_entity.pdbx_description
1 polymer ?
#
loop_
_entity_poly.entity_id
_entity_poly.type
_entity_poly.pdbx_seq_one_letter_code
_entity_poly.pdbx_strand_id
1 'polypeptide(L)'
;MSTSSPSPSPYQPLVRGDHAREPNRLSSMFISSTVPVVDENTIILGATHPTLSTADPQEDGWFISDFYAFNYLFKGLGMQQTWLTAVEPAKLVEKYGPFLHGNPYEERKICLSQELLDSDEPSPVTG
;
A
#
# COMPACT_ATOMS: atom_id res chain seq x y z
N MET A 1 -46.91 18.37 -14.15
CA MET A 1 -45.96 17.27 -14.44
C MET A 1 -44.70 17.55 -13.65
N SER A 2 -44.55 16.87 -12.52
CA SER A 2 -43.48 17.12 -11.54
C SER A 2 -42.32 16.18 -11.84
N THR A 3 -41.13 16.73 -12.12
CA THR A 3 -39.91 15.96 -12.30
C THR A 3 -39.28 15.69 -10.94
N SER A 4 -39.23 14.43 -10.51
CA SER A 4 -38.54 13.98 -9.31
C SER A 4 -37.03 13.85 -9.58
N SER A 5 -36.22 14.61 -8.84
CA SER A 5 -34.76 14.44 -8.80
C SER A 5 -34.39 13.15 -8.05
N PRO A 6 -33.35 12.40 -8.49
CA PRO A 6 -32.93 11.19 -7.79
C PRO A 6 -32.25 11.53 -6.46
N SER A 7 -32.53 10.73 -5.43
CA SER A 7 -31.96 10.83 -4.09
C SER A 7 -30.45 10.51 -4.09
N PRO A 8 -29.62 11.23 -3.32
CA PRO A 8 -28.19 10.94 -3.23
C PRO A 8 -27.94 9.61 -2.49
N SER A 9 -27.12 8.76 -3.12
CA SER A 9 -26.60 7.51 -2.56
C SER A 9 -25.79 7.76 -1.27
N PRO A 10 -25.87 6.90 -0.24
CA PRO A 10 -25.20 7.15 1.03
C PRO A 10 -23.68 6.90 0.90
N TYR A 11 -22.92 7.97 1.11
CA TYR A 11 -21.51 8.03 1.54
C TYR A 11 -20.51 7.10 0.80
N GLN A 12 -19.91 7.61 -0.28
CA GLN A 12 -18.53 7.25 -0.64
C GLN A 12 -17.58 8.32 -0.09
N PRO A 13 -16.67 7.98 0.83
CA PRO A 13 -15.66 8.93 1.32
C PRO A 13 -14.71 9.45 0.21
N LEU A 14 -14.36 10.72 0.33
CA LEU A 14 -13.73 11.56 -0.72
C LEU A 14 -12.21 11.49 -0.77
N VAL A 15 -11.66 11.30 -1.97
CA VAL A 15 -10.25 11.00 -2.26
C VAL A 15 -9.66 11.99 -3.29
N ARG A 16 -8.43 12.51 -3.13
CA ARG A 16 -7.79 13.57 -3.93
C ARG A 16 -6.24 13.58 -4.00
N GLY A 17 -5.60 12.65 -4.72
CA GLY A 17 -4.12 12.52 -4.82
C GLY A 17 -3.30 13.82 -4.98
N ASP A 18 -2.08 13.86 -4.43
CA ASP A 18 -1.16 15.02 -4.54
C ASP A 18 0.17 14.66 -5.24
N HIS A 19 0.74 15.64 -5.96
CA HIS A 19 2.02 15.56 -6.68
C HIS A 19 3.11 16.25 -5.85
N ALA A 20 4.01 15.46 -5.24
CA ALA A 20 5.13 15.99 -4.49
C ALA A 20 6.15 16.72 -5.40
N ARG A 21 5.99 18.04 -5.57
CA ARG A 21 7.01 18.90 -6.20
C ARG A 21 7.42 20.12 -5.38
N GLU A 22 6.87 20.33 -4.17
CA GLU A 22 7.23 21.50 -3.36
C GLU A 22 7.65 21.14 -1.92
N PRO A 23 8.90 21.48 -1.51
CA PRO A 23 9.48 21.06 -0.22
C PRO A 23 8.94 21.82 1.00
N ASN A 24 8.24 22.94 0.81
CA ASN A 24 7.72 23.79 1.90
C ASN A 24 6.22 23.64 2.15
N ARG A 25 5.56 22.69 1.50
CA ARG A 25 4.15 22.38 1.72
C ARG A 25 4.08 20.99 2.33
N LEU A 26 3.54 20.89 3.56
CA LEU A 26 3.17 19.58 4.10
C LEU A 26 2.30 18.89 3.04
N SER A 27 2.69 17.70 2.62
CA SER A 27 1.95 16.89 1.65
C SER A 27 0.48 16.87 2.04
N SER A 28 -0.38 17.40 1.19
CA SER A 28 -1.81 17.46 1.51
C SER A 28 -2.39 16.06 1.36
N MET A 29 -2.44 15.32 2.47
CA MET A 29 -3.15 14.05 2.52
C MET A 29 -4.65 14.30 2.64
N PHE A 30 -5.41 13.41 2.03
CA PHE A 30 -6.86 13.36 2.08
C PHE A 30 -7.20 11.86 2.25
N ILE A 31 -8.40 11.57 2.73
CA ILE A 31 -8.76 10.22 3.12
C ILE A 31 -9.47 9.51 1.97
N SER A 32 -8.78 8.57 1.31
CA SER A 32 -9.44 7.67 0.35
C SER A 32 -10.27 6.60 1.01
N SER A 33 -11.49 6.36 0.53
CA SER A 33 -12.14 5.06 0.74
C SER A 33 -12.42 4.30 -0.55
N THR A 34 -12.01 4.84 -1.69
CA THR A 34 -12.18 4.15 -2.96
C THR A 34 -11.07 3.11 -3.03
N VAL A 35 -11.43 1.86 -2.76
CA VAL A 35 -10.58 0.72 -3.09
C VAL A 35 -10.28 0.75 -4.59
N PRO A 36 -9.08 0.35 -5.02
CA PRO A 36 -8.76 0.33 -6.43
C PRO A 36 -9.74 -0.59 -7.17
N VAL A 37 -10.39 -0.06 -8.20
CA VAL A 37 -11.22 -0.86 -9.10
C VAL A 37 -10.27 -1.64 -10.00
N VAL A 38 -10.24 -2.96 -9.84
CA VAL A 38 -9.43 -3.88 -10.62
C VAL A 38 -10.36 -4.87 -11.30
N ASP A 39 -10.38 -4.87 -12.63
CA ASP A 39 -11.18 -5.82 -13.39
C ASP A 39 -10.67 -7.25 -13.21
N GLU A 40 -11.57 -8.23 -13.23
CA GLU A 40 -11.26 -9.65 -13.02
C GLU A 40 -10.24 -10.21 -14.02
N ASN A 41 -10.05 -9.59 -15.18
CA ASN A 41 -9.07 -10.01 -16.20
C ASN A 41 -7.69 -9.33 -16.06
N THR A 42 -7.49 -8.53 -15.00
CA THR A 42 -6.25 -7.80 -14.76
C THR A 42 -5.20 -8.72 -14.15
N ILE A 43 -3.96 -8.64 -14.65
CA ILE A 43 -2.79 -9.26 -14.02
C ILE A 43 -2.06 -8.18 -13.23
N ILE A 44 -1.77 -8.45 -11.96
CA ILE A 44 -1.01 -7.54 -11.09
C ILE A 44 0.41 -8.10 -10.91
N LEU A 45 1.42 -7.30 -11.26
CA LEU A 45 2.82 -7.60 -11.00
C LEU A 45 3.41 -6.49 -10.14
N GLY A 46 3.72 -6.82 -8.88
CA GLY A 46 4.47 -5.95 -7.99
C GLY A 46 5.93 -6.38 -7.95
N ALA A 47 6.86 -5.45 -8.12
CA ALA A 47 8.29 -5.72 -7.99
C ALA A 47 8.98 -4.59 -7.23
N THR A 48 9.85 -4.93 -6.29
CA THR A 48 10.68 -3.95 -5.57
C THR A 48 12.13 -4.43 -5.47
N HIS A 49 13.06 -3.49 -5.57
CA HIS A 49 14.50 -3.77 -5.62
C HIS A 49 15.26 -3.72 -4.28
N PRO A 50 14.85 -2.95 -3.23
CA PRO A 50 15.70 -2.77 -2.05
C PRO A 50 16.20 -4.10 -1.49
N THR A 51 17.52 -4.16 -1.34
CA THR A 51 18.23 -5.31 -0.81
C THR A 51 18.32 -5.21 0.71
N LEU A 52 18.82 -6.25 1.39
CA LEU A 52 18.90 -6.23 2.84
C LEU A 52 19.81 -5.10 3.36
N SER A 53 20.72 -4.56 2.55
CA SER A 53 21.56 -3.42 2.90
C SER A 53 20.94 -2.06 2.58
N THR A 54 20.01 -1.98 1.63
CA THR A 54 19.41 -0.70 1.18
C THR A 54 17.99 -0.50 1.70
N ALA A 55 17.34 -1.53 2.22
CA ALA A 55 15.97 -1.48 2.73
C ALA A 55 15.80 -0.81 4.11
N ASP A 56 16.73 0.04 4.53
CA ASP A 56 16.60 0.78 5.80
C ASP A 56 15.43 1.76 5.70
N PRO A 57 14.48 1.79 6.66
CA PRO A 57 13.37 2.75 6.67
C PRO A 57 13.77 4.23 6.64
N GLN A 58 15.01 4.58 6.99
CA GLN A 58 15.55 5.94 6.87
C GLN A 58 16.15 6.25 5.48
N GLU A 59 16.36 5.23 4.64
CA GLU A 59 16.90 5.32 3.28
C GLU A 59 15.83 4.86 2.26
N ASP A 60 16.05 3.75 1.53
CA ASP A 60 15.13 3.23 0.50
C ASP A 60 14.02 2.31 1.07
N GLY A 61 13.93 2.13 2.39
CA GLY A 61 12.94 1.24 3.02
C GLY A 61 11.49 1.65 2.81
N TRP A 62 11.23 2.90 2.41
CA TRP A 62 9.87 3.34 2.02
C TRP A 62 9.34 2.59 0.79
N PHE A 63 10.21 2.15 -0.12
CA PHE A 63 9.80 1.28 -1.24
C PHE A 63 9.34 -0.10 -0.77
N ILE A 64 9.86 -0.60 0.35
CA ILE A 64 9.36 -1.83 0.99
C ILE A 64 7.99 -1.55 1.60
N SER A 65 7.83 -0.44 2.32
CA SER A 65 6.55 -0.06 2.92
C SER A 65 5.43 0.05 1.88
N ASP A 66 5.69 0.75 0.77
CA ASP A 66 4.71 0.94 -0.30
C ASP A 66 4.41 -0.40 -0.99
N PHE A 67 5.43 -1.23 -1.23
CA PHE A 67 5.25 -2.56 -1.81
C PHE A 67 4.30 -3.43 -0.99
N TYR A 68 4.50 -3.51 0.33
CA TYR A 68 3.63 -4.33 1.19
C TYR A 68 2.26 -3.69 1.45
N ALA A 69 2.18 -2.36 1.48
CA ALA A 69 0.88 -1.66 1.52
C ALA A 69 0.03 -1.99 0.29
N PHE A 70 0.63 -2.01 -0.91
CA PHE A 70 -0.07 -2.41 -2.12
C PHE A 70 -0.38 -3.91 -2.16
N ASN A 71 0.55 -4.75 -1.72
CA ASN A 71 0.31 -6.19 -1.60
C ASN A 71 -0.95 -6.49 -0.76
N TYR A 72 -1.12 -5.77 0.35
CA TYR A 72 -2.31 -5.86 1.18
C TYR A 72 -3.56 -5.32 0.47
N LEU A 73 -3.47 -4.11 -0.09
CA LEU A 73 -4.62 -3.43 -0.71
C LEU A 73 -5.18 -4.19 -1.91
N PHE A 74 -4.31 -4.84 -2.69
CA PHE A 74 -4.72 -5.58 -3.87
C PHE A 74 -5.08 -7.03 -3.59
N LYS A 75 -4.83 -7.57 -2.39
CA LYS A 75 -5.04 -8.99 -2.09
C LYS A 75 -6.43 -9.47 -2.52
N GLY A 76 -6.46 -10.54 -3.32
CA GLY A 76 -7.70 -11.14 -3.81
C GLY A 76 -8.36 -10.41 -5.00
N LEU A 77 -7.75 -9.34 -5.53
CA LEU A 77 -8.23 -8.62 -6.71
C LEU A 77 -7.55 -9.10 -8.01
N GLY A 78 -8.21 -8.87 -9.15
CA GLY A 78 -7.70 -9.27 -10.46
C GLY A 78 -7.65 -10.79 -10.66
N MET A 79 -7.17 -11.20 -11.83
CA MET A 79 -7.09 -12.60 -12.25
C MET A 79 -5.94 -13.34 -11.57
N GLN A 80 -4.80 -12.67 -11.47
CA GLN A 80 -3.54 -13.24 -11.02
C GLN A 80 -2.67 -12.14 -10.44
N GLN A 81 -1.93 -12.48 -9.39
CA GLN A 81 -0.95 -11.59 -8.79
C GLN A 81 0.40 -12.27 -8.65
N THR A 82 1.46 -11.51 -8.84
CA THR A 82 2.83 -11.96 -8.56
C THR A 82 3.58 -10.81 -7.91
N TRP A 83 4.22 -11.10 -6.78
CA TRP A 83 4.92 -10.12 -5.96
C TRP A 83 6.36 -10.55 -5.81
N LEU A 84 7.28 -9.70 -6.27
CA LEU A 84 8.72 -9.98 -6.34
C LEU A 84 9.49 -8.99 -5.46
N THR A 85 10.32 -9.52 -4.56
CA THR A 85 11.25 -8.71 -3.76
C THR A 85 12.68 -9.20 -3.98
N ALA A 86 13.66 -8.34 -3.74
CA ALA A 86 15.07 -8.76 -3.75
C ALA A 86 15.51 -9.45 -2.44
N VAL A 87 14.63 -9.49 -1.44
CA VAL A 87 14.90 -10.00 -0.09
C VAL A 87 13.66 -10.65 0.47
N GLU A 88 13.86 -11.81 1.09
CA GLU A 88 12.82 -12.47 1.86
C GLU A 88 12.27 -11.57 2.98
N PRO A 89 10.93 -11.37 3.05
CA PRO A 89 10.31 -10.46 4.02
C PRO A 89 10.74 -10.68 5.48
N ALA A 90 10.89 -11.93 5.91
CA ALA A 90 11.29 -12.26 7.28
C ALA A 90 12.66 -11.66 7.64
N LYS A 91 13.61 -11.65 6.71
CA LYS A 91 14.95 -11.06 6.92
C LYS A 91 14.91 -9.54 7.05
N LEU A 92 13.97 -8.89 6.36
CA LEU A 92 13.75 -7.44 6.49
C LEU A 92 13.21 -7.11 7.87
N VAL A 93 12.20 -7.85 8.34
CA VAL A 93 11.60 -7.66 9.67
C VAL A 93 12.59 -7.98 10.79
N GLU A 94 13.37 -9.05 10.65
CA GLU A 94 14.40 -9.42 11.63
C GLU A 94 15.45 -8.31 11.78
N LYS A 95 15.88 -7.70 10.67
CA LYS A 95 16.94 -6.68 10.68
C LYS A 95 16.45 -5.30 11.08
N TYR A 96 15.33 -4.85 10.52
CA TYR A 96 14.86 -3.46 10.62
C TYR A 96 13.63 -3.29 11.51
N GLY A 97 13.02 -4.38 11.96
CA GLY A 97 11.75 -4.37 12.66
C GLY A 97 10.55 -4.17 11.71
N PRO A 98 9.39 -3.81 12.26
CA PRO A 98 8.19 -3.59 11.47
C PRO A 98 8.32 -2.40 10.50
N PHE A 99 7.80 -2.55 9.28
CA PHE A 99 7.70 -1.45 8.32
C PHE A 99 6.34 -0.76 8.43
N LEU A 100 6.38 0.56 8.31
CA LEU A 100 5.23 1.44 8.44
C LEU A 100 4.96 2.17 7.12
N HIS A 101 3.69 2.31 6.77
CA HIS A 101 3.23 3.10 5.64
C HIS A 101 2.35 4.27 6.10
N GLY A 102 2.51 5.44 5.47
CA GLY A 102 1.76 6.66 5.76
C GLY A 102 2.62 7.87 6.15
N ASN A 103 1.97 8.95 6.57
CA ASN A 103 2.61 10.23 6.90
C ASN A 103 3.57 10.08 8.08
N PRO A 104 4.82 10.58 7.98
CA PRO A 104 5.74 10.52 9.09
C PRO A 104 5.35 11.27 10.36
N TYR A 105 4.48 12.26 10.23
CA TYR A 105 4.02 13.14 11.30
C TYR A 105 2.65 12.74 11.89
N GLU A 106 2.05 11.65 11.42
CA GLU A 106 0.77 11.12 11.90
C GLU A 106 0.90 9.65 12.30
N GLU A 107 -0.20 9.05 12.75
CA GLU A 107 -0.28 7.61 12.99
C GLU A 107 -0.06 6.84 11.67
N ARG A 108 0.93 5.95 11.65
CA ARG A 108 1.26 5.11 10.49
C ARG A 108 0.73 3.71 10.69
N LYS A 109 0.35 3.07 9.59
CA LYS A 109 -0.09 1.68 9.60
C LYS A 109 1.08 0.73 9.42
N ILE A 110 1.11 -0.34 10.20
CA ILE A 110 2.04 -1.45 9.99
C ILE A 110 1.66 -2.15 8.69
N CYS A 111 2.60 -2.27 7.76
CA CYS A 111 2.40 -2.91 6.46
C CYS A 111 3.23 -4.20 6.33
N LEU A 112 4.28 -4.35 7.14
CA LEU A 112 5.05 -5.58 7.25
C LEU A 112 5.52 -5.76 8.70
N SER A 113 5.22 -6.91 9.29
CA SER A 113 5.68 -7.32 10.62
C SER A 113 5.69 -8.85 10.70
N GLN A 114 6.32 -9.41 11.73
CA GLN A 114 6.35 -10.86 11.91
C GLN A 114 4.93 -11.42 12.09
N GLU A 115 4.08 -10.72 12.86
CA GLU A 115 2.67 -11.10 13.07
C GLU A 115 1.88 -11.17 11.76
N LEU A 116 2.11 -10.22 10.84
CA LEU A 116 1.45 -10.22 9.53
C LEU A 116 1.93 -11.38 8.65
N LEU A 117 3.22 -11.71 8.71
CA LEU A 117 3.78 -12.86 7.99
C LEU A 117 3.23 -14.18 8.54
N ASP A 118 3.12 -14.31 9.86
CA ASP A 118 2.63 -15.51 10.52
C ASP A 118 1.12 -15.73 10.27
N SER A 119 0.39 -14.65 10.01
CA SER A 119 -1.06 -14.67 9.76
C SER A 119 -1.43 -14.87 8.28
N ASP A 120 -0.44 -15.02 7.38
CA ASP A 120 -0.64 -15.10 5.91
C ASP A 120 -1.49 -13.93 5.36
N GLU A 121 -1.38 -12.76 6.01
CA GLU A 121 -2.08 -11.54 5.63
C GLU A 121 -1.56 -10.93 4.32
N PRO A 122 -0.25 -10.85 4.04
CA PRO A 122 0.22 -10.49 2.71
C PRO A 122 0.02 -11.64 1.70
N SER A 123 -0.21 -11.30 0.43
CA SER A 123 -0.16 -12.30 -0.65
C SER A 123 1.27 -12.86 -0.76
N PRO A 124 1.45 -14.15 -1.11
CA PRO A 124 2.77 -14.77 -1.21
C PRO A 124 3.75 -13.96 -2.07
N VAL A 125 4.94 -13.72 -1.52
CA VAL A 125 6.01 -12.95 -2.15
C VAL A 125 7.16 -13.89 -2.50
N THR A 126 7.69 -13.76 -3.71
CA THR A 126 8.89 -14.48 -4.16
C THR A 126 10.10 -13.57 -4.02
N GLY A 127 11.15 -14.04 -3.35
CA GLY A 127 12.41 -13.32 -3.19
C GLY A 127 13.61 -14.25 -3.10
#